data_AF-A0A8C6KYE0-F1
#
_entry.id   AF-A0A8C6KYE0-F1
#
_cell.length_a   1.000
_cell.length_b   1.000
_cell.length_c   1.000
_cell.angle_alpha   90.00
_cell.angle_beta   90.00
_cell.angle_gamma   90.00
#
_symmetry.space_group_name_H-M   'P 1'
#
loop_
_entity.id
_entity.type
_entity.pdbx_description
1 polymer ?
#
loop_
_entity_poly.entity_id
_entity_poly.type
_entity_poly.pdbx_seq_one_letter_code
_entity_poly.pdbx_strand_id
1 'polypeptide(L)'
;MEAHFMNDLFPSLWMSPSGLGSLFSGPDLSGISDEPLRVSSVHHATTIEIREEGVEASATTVVTHTRSISHFSVNSPFLFALVDDATLVPFFMGVITNPVPMMVP
;
A
#
# COMPACT_ATOMS: atom_id res chain seq x y z
N MET A 1 -12.77 -5.70 -4.88
CA MET A 1 -11.54 -5.28 -5.59
C MET A 1 -10.36 -5.96 -4.92
N GLU A 2 -9.56 -6.69 -5.68
CA GLU A 2 -8.32 -7.31 -5.19
C GLU A 2 -7.14 -6.65 -5.90
N ALA A 3 -6.14 -6.25 -5.13
CA ALA A 3 -4.93 -5.64 -5.65
C ALA A 3 -3.70 -6.35 -5.06
N HIS A 4 -2.91 -6.95 -5.94
CA HIS A 4 -1.64 -7.59 -5.60
C HIS A 4 -0.50 -6.66 -5.99
N PHE A 5 0.37 -6.36 -5.04
CA PHE A 5 1.57 -5.56 -5.26
C PHE A 5 2.78 -6.41 -4.89
N MET A 6 3.51 -6.91 -5.89
CA MET A 6 4.79 -7.58 -5.71
C MET A 6 5.85 -6.75 -6.43
N ASN A 7 6.71 -6.08 -5.68
CA ASN A 7 7.75 -5.22 -6.23
C ASN A 7 9.12 -5.59 -5.67
N ASP A 8 10.11 -5.70 -6.56
CA ASP A 8 11.50 -5.55 -6.17
C ASP A 8 11.74 -4.07 -5.90
N LEU A 9 12.11 -3.75 -4.67
CA LEU A 9 12.38 -2.39 -4.23
C LEU A 9 13.79 -1.95 -4.60
N PHE A 10 14.62 -2.80 -5.21
CA PHE A 10 15.96 -2.43 -5.63
C PHE A 10 16.00 -1.12 -6.43
N PRO A 11 15.20 -0.90 -7.50
CA PRO A 11 15.31 0.32 -8.30
C PRO A 11 14.93 1.58 -7.51
N SER A 12 13.89 1.48 -6.68
CA SER A 12 13.40 2.63 -5.89
C SER A 12 14.31 2.95 -4.71
N LEU A 13 14.88 1.94 -4.05
CA LEU A 13 15.83 2.12 -2.94
C LEU A 13 17.21 2.59 -3.45
N TRP A 14 17.66 2.09 -4.59
CA TRP A 14 18.92 2.51 -5.21
C TRP A 14 18.91 3.99 -5.63
N MET A 15 17.79 4.45 -6.20
CA MET A 15 17.63 5.83 -6.67
C MET A 15 17.13 6.79 -5.57
N SER A 16 16.89 6.29 -4.35
CA SER A 16 16.30 7.08 -3.28
C SER A 16 17.28 8.16 -2.78
N PRO A 17 16.80 9.40 -2.53
CA PRO A 17 17.60 10.44 -1.87
C PRO A 17 18.02 10.07 -0.44
N SER A 18 17.36 9.08 0.17
CA SER A 18 17.64 8.59 1.53
C SER A 18 18.95 7.80 1.65
N GLY A 19 19.67 7.56 0.54
CA GLY A 19 21.06 7.07 0.58
C GLY A 19 21.20 5.56 0.78
N LEU A 20 20.13 4.77 0.59
CA LEU A 20 20.16 3.32 0.80
C LEU A 20 20.88 2.54 -0.33
N GLY A 21 21.33 3.21 -1.39
CA GLY A 21 22.08 2.59 -2.48
C GLY A 21 23.36 1.87 -2.03
N SER A 22 23.99 2.29 -0.94
CA SER A 22 25.22 1.65 -0.41
C SER A 22 25.02 0.18 0.00
N LEU A 23 23.80 -0.20 0.42
CA LEU A 23 23.40 -1.59 0.69
C LEU A 23 23.67 -2.51 -0.49
N PHE A 24 23.67 -1.95 -1.69
CA PHE A 24 23.85 -2.67 -2.94
C PHE A 24 25.13 -2.27 -3.68
N SER A 25 26.19 -1.75 -3.04
CA SER A 25 27.47 -1.54 -3.75
C SER A 25 28.69 -1.93 -2.93
N GLY A 26 28.56 -1.93 -1.61
CA GLY A 26 29.60 -2.38 -0.68
C GLY A 26 29.29 -1.90 0.73
N PRO A 27 28.21 -2.39 1.36
CA PRO A 27 27.84 -1.96 2.69
C PRO A 27 28.76 -2.54 3.76
N ASP A 28 28.83 -1.85 4.89
CA ASP A 28 29.32 -2.46 6.13
C ASP A 28 28.18 -3.25 6.79
N LEU A 29 28.22 -4.57 6.62
CA LEU A 29 27.28 -5.53 7.24
C LEU A 29 28.00 -6.43 8.25
N SER A 30 29.09 -5.95 8.86
CA SER A 30 29.85 -6.68 9.88
C SER A 30 28.99 -7.08 11.10
N GLY A 31 27.89 -6.37 11.36
CA GLY A 31 26.91 -6.75 12.40
C GLY A 31 26.07 -8.00 12.06
N ILE A 32 26.11 -8.50 10.83
CA ILE A 32 25.40 -9.71 10.38
C ILE A 32 26.37 -10.88 10.21
N SER A 33 27.57 -10.61 9.67
CA SER A 33 28.56 -11.61 9.32
C SER A 33 29.96 -11.00 9.29
N ASP A 34 30.96 -11.78 9.71
CA ASP A 34 32.38 -11.39 9.60
C ASP A 34 32.88 -11.38 8.14
N GLU A 35 32.21 -12.11 7.25
CA GLU A 35 32.48 -12.13 5.81
C GLU A 35 31.79 -10.95 5.07
N PRO A 36 32.40 -10.40 3.99
CA PRO A 36 31.79 -9.34 3.20
C PRO A 36 30.43 -9.74 2.60
N LEU A 37 29.38 -8.98 2.93
CA LEU A 37 28.03 -9.17 2.41
C LEU A 37 27.56 -7.96 1.61
N ARG A 38 26.57 -8.20 0.75
CA ARG A 38 25.85 -7.16 0.02
C ARG A 38 24.40 -7.59 -0.15
N VAL A 39 23.47 -6.64 -0.12
CA VAL A 39 22.07 -6.89 -0.48
C VAL A 39 21.98 -7.11 -1.99
N SER A 40 21.40 -8.24 -2.41
CA SER A 40 21.19 -8.56 -3.82
C SER A 40 19.84 -8.04 -4.33
N SER A 41 18.77 -8.27 -3.57
CA SER A 41 17.41 -7.81 -3.87
C SER A 41 16.61 -7.54 -2.60
N VAL A 42 15.54 -6.75 -2.72
CA VAL A 42 14.59 -6.50 -1.62
C VAL A 42 13.18 -6.69 -2.16
N HIS A 43 12.52 -7.76 -1.75
CA HIS A 43 11.17 -8.08 -2.21
C HIS A 43 10.13 -7.61 -1.19
N HIS A 44 9.17 -6.80 -1.65
CA HIS A 44 7.99 -6.44 -0.87
C HIS A 44 6.74 -6.92 -1.61
N ALA A 45 5.98 -7.77 -0.94
CA ALA A 45 4.75 -8.36 -1.46
C ALA A 45 3.59 -8.03 -0.52
N THR A 46 2.53 -7.43 -1.05
CA THR A 46 1.31 -7.10 -0.34
C THR A 46 0.09 -7.45 -1.17
N THR A 47 -1.00 -7.82 -0.50
CA THR A 47 -2.29 -8.06 -1.13
C THR A 47 -3.36 -7.35 -0.31
N ILE A 48 -4.24 -6.63 -0.98
CA ILE A 48 -5.38 -5.96 -0.37
C ILE A 48 -6.63 -6.43 -1.09
N GLU A 49 -7.59 -6.91 -0.31
CA GLU A 49 -8.91 -7.26 -0.80
C GLU A 49 -9.94 -6.34 -0.14
N ILE A 50 -10.66 -5.59 -0.97
CA ILE A 50 -11.77 -4.73 -0.57
C ILE A 50 -13.05 -5.42 -1.02
N ARG A 51 -13.85 -5.89 -0.06
CA ARG A 51 -15.18 -6.44 -0.28
C ARG A 51 -16.24 -5.47 0.22
N GLU A 52 -17.42 -5.53 -0.39
CA GLU A 52 -18.60 -4.74 0.01
C GLU A 52 -19.32 -5.32 1.25
N GLU A 53 -18.86 -6.48 1.76
CA GLU A 53 -19.46 -7.25 2.86
C GLU A 53 -19.38 -6.53 4.24
N GLY A 54 -18.99 -5.26 4.29
CA GLY A 54 -19.09 -4.38 5.46
C GLY A 54 -20.29 -3.42 5.44
N VAL A 55 -21.12 -3.42 4.39
CA VAL A 55 -22.25 -2.49 4.23
C VAL A 55 -23.51 -2.93 4.99
N GLU A 56 -23.61 -4.20 5.40
CA GLU A 56 -24.80 -4.73 6.07
C GLU A 56 -25.02 -4.12 7.47
N ALA A 57 -23.94 -3.70 8.16
CA ALA A 57 -24.03 -3.02 9.46
C ALA A 57 -24.24 -1.49 9.35
N SER A 58 -23.89 -0.86 8.22
CA SER A 58 -24.03 0.60 8.02
C SER A 58 -25.44 1.00 7.54
N ALA A 59 -26.20 0.05 6.97
CA ALA A 59 -27.59 0.26 6.55
C ALA A 59 -28.60 0.29 7.72
N THR A 60 -28.20 -0.10 8.93
CA THR A 60 -29.10 -0.10 10.09
C THR A 60 -29.07 1.26 10.78
N THR A 61 -30.02 2.10 10.35
CA THR A 61 -30.53 3.33 10.99
C THR A 61 -29.77 4.64 10.72
N VAL A 62 -30.13 5.29 9.62
CA VAL A 62 -30.07 6.77 9.51
C VAL A 62 -31.50 7.30 9.40
N VAL A 63 -32.06 7.79 10.51
CA VAL A 63 -33.27 8.63 10.48
C VAL A 63 -32.80 10.08 10.35
N THR A 64 -32.77 10.61 9.13
CA THR A 64 -32.44 12.02 8.90
C THR A 64 -33.65 12.74 8.33
N HIS A 65 -34.26 13.59 9.15
CA HIS A 65 -35.15 14.65 8.67
C HIS A 65 -34.43 15.45 7.59
N THR A 66 -35.11 15.65 6.46
CA THR A 66 -34.62 16.22 5.20
C THR A 66 -33.66 17.40 5.37
N ARG A 67 -32.36 17.11 5.36
CA ARG A 67 -31.28 18.04 5.04
C ARG A 67 -30.28 17.28 4.18
N SER A 68 -29.86 17.91 3.10
CA SER A 68 -29.13 17.38 1.94
C SER A 68 -28.09 16.31 2.29
N ILE A 69 -28.21 15.11 1.70
CA ILE A 69 -27.19 14.07 1.79
C ILE A 69 -26.02 14.48 0.88
N SER A 70 -24.81 14.55 1.43
CA SER A 70 -23.60 14.74 0.64
C SER A 70 -23.20 13.39 0.04
N HIS A 71 -23.09 13.33 -1.30
CA HIS A 71 -22.67 12.13 -2.00
C HIS A 71 -21.18 12.22 -2.32
N PHE A 72 -20.41 11.20 -1.94
CA PHE A 72 -19.00 11.07 -2.29
C PHE A 72 -18.84 10.01 -3.37
N SER A 73 -18.19 10.37 -4.47
CA SER A 73 -17.97 9.48 -5.62
C SER A 73 -16.51 9.58 -6.04
N VAL A 74 -15.88 8.42 -6.24
CA VAL A 74 -14.48 8.30 -6.68
C VAL A 74 -14.45 7.57 -8.01
N ASN A 75 -14.42 8.34 -9.09
CA ASN A 75 -14.63 7.87 -10.47
C ASN A 75 -13.50 8.32 -11.42
N SER A 76 -12.32 8.56 -10.87
CA SER A 76 -11.05 8.84 -11.56
C SER A 76 -9.89 8.27 -10.73
N PRO A 77 -8.64 8.23 -11.23
CA PRO A 77 -7.51 7.76 -10.44
C PRO A 77 -7.45 8.40 -9.05
N PHE A 78 -7.20 7.59 -8.03
CA PHE A 78 -7.25 8.02 -6.63
C PHE A 78 -6.15 7.37 -5.79
N LEU A 79 -5.75 8.08 -4.74
CA LEU A 79 -4.87 7.56 -3.69
C LEU A 79 -5.73 6.96 -2.59
N PHE A 80 -5.31 5.82 -2.04
CA PHE A 80 -5.85 5.27 -0.80
C PHE A 80 -4.72 5.04 0.21
N ALA A 81 -5.06 5.07 1.49
CA ALA A 81 -4.18 4.64 2.56
C ALA A 81 -4.99 3.94 3.65
N LEU A 82 -4.42 2.87 4.21
CA LEU A 82 -4.90 2.24 5.44
C LEU A 82 -3.95 2.65 6.55
N VAL A 83 -4.46 3.40 7.52
CA VAL A 83 -3.67 4.10 8.53
C VAL A 83 -4.09 3.62 9.90
N ASP A 84 -3.11 3.43 10.79
CA ASP A 84 -3.36 3.21 12.20
C ASP A 84 -3.77 4.51 12.88
N ASP A 85 -4.94 4.55 13.53
CA ASP A 85 -5.46 5.79 14.13
C ASP A 85 -4.63 6.30 15.31
N ALA A 86 -3.94 5.42 16.04
CA ALA A 86 -3.17 5.79 17.21
C ALA A 86 -1.82 6.41 16.85
N THR A 87 -1.11 5.81 15.90
CA THR A 87 0.25 6.20 15.50
C THR A 87 0.29 7.04 14.24
N LEU A 88 -0.81 7.07 13.47
CA LEU A 88 -0.92 7.66 12.14
C LEU A 88 0.05 7.07 11.11
N VAL A 89 0.58 5.87 11.38
CA VAL A 89 1.46 5.16 10.45
C VAL A 89 0.60 4.47 9.38
N PRO A 90 0.85 4.72 8.08
CA PRO A 90 0.18 3.99 7.01
C PRO A 90 0.73 2.56 6.92
N PHE A 91 -0.14 1.56 7.08
CA PHE A 91 0.18 0.17 6.78
C PHE A 91 0.17 -0.11 5.28
N PHE A 92 -0.75 0.54 4.56
CA PHE A 92 -0.85 0.45 3.11
C PHE A 92 -1.07 1.83 2.53
N MET A 93 -0.47 2.06 1.36
CA MET A 93 -0.73 3.23 0.55
C MET A 93 -0.57 2.85 -0.91
N GLY A 94 -1.47 3.33 -1.76
CA GLY A 94 -1.41 3.01 -3.18
C GLY A 94 -2.26 3.93 -4.01
N VAL A 95 -1.95 3.96 -5.30
CA VAL A 95 -2.73 4.68 -6.31
C VAL A 95 -3.50 3.66 -7.13
N ILE A 96 -4.81 3.82 -7.20
CA ILE A 96 -5.68 3.04 -8.08
C ILE A 96 -5.95 3.88 -9.31
N THR A 97 -5.41 3.45 -10.45
CA THR A 97 -5.66 4.08 -11.76
C THR A 97 -6.73 3.34 -12.57
N ASN A 98 -6.93 2.05 -12.29
CA ASN A 98 -7.98 1.22 -12.87
C ASN A 98 -8.55 0.28 -11.78
N PRO A 99 -9.82 0.44 -11.38
CA PRO A 99 -10.44 -0.38 -10.35
C PRO A 99 -11.01 -1.71 -10.88
N VAL A 100 -10.98 -1.95 -12.21
CA VAL A 100 -11.45 -3.21 -12.79
C VAL A 100 -10.50 -4.33 -12.36
N PRO A 101 -11.00 -5.39 -11.68
CA PRO A 101 -10.16 -6.54 -11.35
C PRO A 101 -9.57 -7.11 -12.64
N MET A 102 -8.27 -7.41 -12.66
CA MET A 102 -7.74 -8.25 -13.73
C MET A 102 -8.45 -9.60 -13.63
N MET A 103 -9.32 -9.90 -14.60
CA MET A 103 -9.87 -11.24 -14.76
C MET A 103 -8.69 -12.16 -15.07
N VAL A 104 -8.30 -12.96 -14.07
CA VAL A 104 -7.39 -14.09 -14.29
C VAL A 104 -8.20 -15.14 -15.06
N PRO A 105 -7.78 -15.53 -16.28
CA PRO A 105 -8.45 -16.59 -17.04
C PRO A 105 -8.34 -17.97 -16.38
#